data_AF-A0A8J2TRI0-F1
#
_entry.id   AF-A0A8J2TRI0-F1
#
_cell.length_a   1.000
_cell.length_b   1.000
_cell.length_c   1.000
_cell.angle_alpha   90.00
_cell.angle_beta   90.00
_cell.angle_gamma   90.00
#
_symmetry.space_group_name_H-M   'P 1'
#
loop_
_entity.id
_entity.type
_entity.pdbx_description
1 polymer ?
#
loop_
_entity_poly.entity_id
_entity_poly.type
_entity_poly.pdbx_seq_one_letter_code
_entity_poly.pdbx_strand_id
1 'polypeptide(L)' 'MTETIIHHLFGIEGGKLLLVYYSPRCCYQFRVVTATSEVMGNEEIYYTPEAALTEGRRWLGVSGANGTR' A
#
# COMPACT_ATOMS: atom_id res chain seq x y z
N MET A 1 -19.84 -1.16 12.50
CA MET A 1 -19.21 -1.63 11.26
C MET A 1 -18.61 -0.41 10.60
N THR A 2 -17.29 -0.28 10.60
CA THR A 2 -16.59 0.77 9.85
C THR A 2 -16.37 0.29 8.43
N GLU A 3 -16.75 1.10 7.46
CA GLU A 3 -16.54 0.81 6.03
C GLU A 3 -15.05 0.80 5.71
N THR A 4 -14.65 -0.03 4.75
CA THR A 4 -13.30 0.03 4.19
C THR A 4 -13.20 1.25 3.29
N ILE A 5 -12.27 2.16 3.60
CA ILE A 5 -12.08 3.41 2.83
C ILE A 5 -10.74 3.34 2.13
N ILE A 6 -10.74 3.42 0.79
CA ILE A 6 -9.51 3.57 0.03
C ILE A 6 -9.00 5.00 0.23
N HIS A 7 -7.84 5.14 0.85
CA HIS A 7 -7.20 6.43 1.09
C HIS A 7 -6.23 6.78 -0.05
N HIS A 8 -5.49 5.80 -0.57
CA HIS A 8 -4.63 5.98 -1.73
C HIS A 8 -4.74 4.82 -2.72
N LEU A 9 -4.58 5.16 -4.00
CA LEU A 9 -4.41 4.23 -5.10
C LEU A 9 -3.30 4.77 -6.01
N PHE A 10 -2.22 4.02 -6.14
CA PHE A 10 -1.07 4.38 -6.97
C PHE A 10 -0.83 3.34 -8.06
N GLY A 11 -0.68 3.79 -9.29
CA GLY A 11 -0.10 2.99 -10.36
C GLY A 11 1.41 2.89 -10.17
N ILE A 12 1.94 1.67 -10.27
CA ILE A 12 3.36 1.35 -10.18
C ILE A 12 3.76 0.68 -11.50
N GLU A 13 5.00 0.94 -11.93
CA GLU A 13 5.56 0.35 -13.15
C GLU A 13 5.45 -1.18 -13.14
N GLY A 14 5.27 -1.77 -14.32
CA GLY A 14 5.05 -3.22 -14.46
C GLY A 14 3.62 -3.68 -14.16
N GLY A 15 2.64 -2.77 -14.25
CA GLY A 15 1.21 -3.11 -14.13
C GLY A 15 0.78 -3.48 -12.72
N LYS A 16 1.44 -2.91 -11.70
CA LYS A 16 1.08 -3.13 -10.29
C LYS A 16 0.30 -1.92 -9.78
N LEU A 17 -0.66 -2.17 -8.91
CA LEU A 17 -1.40 -1.14 -8.18
C LEU A 17 -1.06 -1.26 -6.70
N LEU A 18 -0.67 -0.16 -6.07
CA LEU A 18 -0.55 -0.07 -4.61
C LEU A 18 -1.79 0.62 -4.06
N LEU A 19 -2.54 -0.08 -3.22
CA LEU A 19 -3.72 0.37 -2.53
C LEU A 19 -3.38 0.61 -1.06
N VAL A 20 -3.74 1.76 -0.51
CA VAL A 20 -3.74 2.01 0.93
C VAL A 20 -5.17 2.26 1.37
N TYR A 21 -5.62 1.52 2.38
CA TYR A 21 -7.00 1.59 2.85
C TYR A 21 -7.08 1.60 4.36
N TYR A 22 -8.09 2.28 4.87
CA TYR A 22 -8.51 2.21 6.26
C TYR A 22 -9.44 1.01 6.42
N SER A 23 -9.08 0.12 7.33
CA SER A 23 -9.79 -1.14 7.55
C SER A 23 -10.86 -1.03 8.63
N PRO A 24 -11.82 -1.99 8.69
CA PRO A 24 -12.79 -2.06 9.77
C PRO A 24 -12.18 -2.27 11.17
N ARG A 25 -10.89 -2.62 11.25
CA ARG A 25 -10.13 -2.77 12.51
C ARG A 25 -9.57 -1.43 13.03
N CYS A 26 -10.02 -0.31 12.46
CA CYS A 26 -9.57 1.03 12.79
C CYS A 26 -8.07 1.25 12.59
N CYS A 27 -7.52 0.70 11.52
CA CYS A 27 -6.11 0.84 11.15
C CYS A 27 -5.91 0.92 9.65
N TYR A 28 -4.79 1.49 9.24
CA TYR A 28 -4.37 1.51 7.84
C TYR A 28 -3.62 0.24 7.49
N GLN A 29 -3.85 -0.22 6.27
CA GLN A 29 -3.18 -1.35 5.65
C GLN A 29 -2.89 -1.02 4.19
N PHE A 30 -2.01 -1.81 3.56
CA PHE A 30 -1.79 -1.73 2.13
C PHE A 30 -1.96 -3.09 1.44
N ARG A 31 -2.34 -3.05 0.16
CA ARG A 31 -2.37 -4.19 -0.75
C ARG A 31 -1.72 -3.80 -2.06
N VAL A 32 -1.02 -4.75 -2.67
CA VAL A 32 -0.51 -4.67 -4.03
C VAL A 32 -1.35 -5.59 -4.89
N VAL A 33 -1.89 -5.07 -5.99
CA VAL A 33 -2.58 -5.86 -7.01
C VAL A 33 -1.71 -5.90 -8.24
N THR A 34 -1.38 -7.09 -8.74
CA THR A 34 -0.58 -7.25 -9.96
C THR A 34 -1.50 -7.31 -11.20
N ALA A 35 -0.91 -7.19 -12.40
CA ALA A 35 -1.62 -7.40 -13.66
C ALA A 35 -2.21 -8.82 -13.80
N THR A 36 -1.63 -9.80 -13.11
CA THR A 36 -2.13 -11.18 -13.00
C THR A 36 -3.27 -11.33 -12.00
N SER A 37 -3.79 -10.22 -11.45
CA SER A 37 -4.80 -10.18 -10.39
C SER A 37 -4.37 -10.82 -9.06
N GLU A 38 -3.06 -11.00 -8.85
CA GLU A 38 -2.55 -11.46 -7.57
C GLU A 38 -2.62 -10.31 -6.57
N VAL A 39 -3.21 -10.57 -5.40
CA VAL A 39 -3.30 -9.62 -4.30
C VAL A 39 -2.28 -10.03 -3.26
N MET A 40 -1.29 -9.16 -3.08
CA MET A 40 -0.26 -9.31 -2.07
C MET A 40 -0.39 -8.18 -1.06
N GLY A 41 0.13 -8.34 0.14
CA GLY A 41 0.10 -7.29 1.15
C GLY A 41 0.63 -7.80 2.48
N ASN A 42 0.86 -6.87 3.39
CA ASN A 42 1.20 -7.19 4.76
C ASN A 42 -0.05 -6.96 5.64
N GLU A 43 -0.28 -7.85 6.62
CA GLU A 43 -1.35 -7.72 7.61
C GLU A 43 -0.99 -6.76 8.76
N GLU A 44 0.21 -6.19 8.73
CA GLU A 44 0.70 -5.22 9.69
C GLU A 44 -0.21 -3.98 9.80
N ILE A 45 -0.25 -3.42 11.01
CA ILE A 45 -1.15 -2.34 11.40
C ILE A 45 -0.39 -1.03 11.35
N TYR A 46 -0.83 -0.12 10.49
CA TYR A 46 -0.29 1.24 10.42
C TYR A 46 -1.28 2.24 11.01
N TYR A 47 -0.77 3.20 11.81
CA TYR A 47 -1.60 4.22 12.45
C TYR A 47 -1.93 5.40 11.52
N THR A 48 -1.18 5.59 10.44
CA THR A 48 -1.41 6.66 9.45
C THR A 48 -1.37 6.10 8.03
N PRO A 49 -2.07 6.72 7.06
CA PRO A 49 -2.05 6.27 5.67
C PRO A 49 -0.65 6.44 5.05
N GLU A 50 0.13 7.44 5.47
CA GLU A 50 1.49 7.69 4.99
C GLU A 50 2.47 6.60 5.41
N ALA A 51 2.30 6.04 6.62
CA ALA A 51 3.10 4.92 7.10
C ALA A 51 2.85 3.66 6.26
N ALA A 52 1.57 3.33 6.02
CA ALA A 52 1.19 2.22 5.15
C ALA A 52 1.68 2.43 3.70
N LEU A 53 1.60 3.66 3.19
CA LEU A 53 2.08 4.01 1.86
C LEU A 53 3.60 3.86 1.73
N THR A 54 4.35 4.35 2.73
CA THR A 54 5.81 4.29 2.75
C THR A 54 6.29 2.85 2.75
N GLU A 55 5.68 2.00 3.59
CA GLU A 55 6.04 0.59 3.63
C GLU A 55 5.62 -0.15 2.35
N GLY A 56 4.43 0.13 1.82
CA GLY A 56 3.99 -0.44 0.54
C GLY A 56 4.91 -0.08 -0.63
N ARG A 57 5.43 1.16 -0.67
CA ARG A 57 6.43 1.61 -1.63
C ARG A 57 7.78 0.91 -1.44
N ARG A 58 8.25 0.80 -0.19
CA ARG A 58 9.46 0.05 0.17
C ARG A 58 9.38 -1.41 -0.26
N TRP A 59 8.24 -2.06 -0.02
CA TRP A 59 8.01 -3.46 -0.38
C TRP A 59 8.09 -3.70 -1.89
N LEU A 60 7.69 -2.70 -2.67
CA LEU A 60 7.80 -2.71 -4.14
C LEU A 60 9.18 -2.28 -4.65
N GLY A 61 10.13 -1.95 -3.77
CA GLY A 61 11.43 -1.39 -4.14
C GLY A 61 11.35 0.02 -4.73
N VAL A 62 10.19 0.67 -4.61
CA VAL A 62 9.96 2.05 -5.09
C VAL A 62 10.34 2.99 -3.96
N SER A 63 11.64 3.19 -3.73
CA SER A 63 12.07 4.19 -2.75
C SER A 63 11.63 5.57 -3.19
N GLY A 64 10.96 6.30 -2.29
CA GLY A 64 10.78 7.73 -2.46
C GLY A 64 12.14 8.42 -2.44
N ALA A 65 12.55 8.92 -3.60
CA ALA A 65 13.71 9.78 -3.87
C ALA A 65 15.09 9.10 -3.97
N ASN A 66 15.79 9.49 -5.05
CA ASN A 66 17.24 9.73 -5.11
C ASN A 66 17.95 9.64 -3.75
N GLY A 67 18.70 8.56 -3.57
CA GLY A 67 19.61 8.39 -2.44
C GLY A 67 20.61 7.32 -2.83
N THR A 68 21.74 7.78 -3.35
CA THR A 68 22.99 7.05 -3.65
C THR A 68 23.14 5.70 -2.95
N ARG A 69 23.38 4.65 -3.74
CA ARG A 69 24.39 3.66 -3.41
C ARG A 69 25.10 3.18 -4.67
#